data_AF-A0A5C6LT37-F1
#
_entry.id   AF-A0A5C6LT37-F1
#
_cell.length_a   1.000
_cell.length_b   1.000
_cell.length_c   1.000
_cell.angle_alpha   90.00
_cell.angle_beta   90.00
_cell.angle_gamma   90.00
#
_symmetry.space_group_name_H-M   'P 1'
#
loop_
_entity.id
_entity.type
_entity.pdbx_description
1 polymer ?
#
loop_
_entity_poly.entity_id
_entity_poly.type
_entity_poly.pdbx_seq_one_letter_code
_entity_poly.pdbx_strand_id
1 'polypeptide(L)'
;MGSRWERLLCNEQCELVGAFIWDLTDTLNKETEFNECIALKEGHIYHFSPIRENYSYSSVAILNNGNVKIFKALNCPQKGDKLDDVIRYITDSLSVPDKTALIDRVRNYRHYGSYLRIDPQSTFNCK
;
A
#
# COMPACT_ATOMS: atom_id res chain seq x y z
N MET A 1 -17.67 -0.41 28.13
CA MET A 1 -17.91 -1.39 27.05
C MET A 1 -16.97 -1.02 25.92
N GLY A 2 -15.74 -1.57 25.92
CA GLY A 2 -14.72 -1.31 24.91
C GLY A 2 -14.66 -2.48 23.93
N SER A 3 -14.79 -2.20 22.64
CA SER A 3 -14.77 -3.18 21.56
C SER A 3 -13.38 -3.81 21.41
N ARG A 4 -13.34 -5.11 21.66
CA ARG A 4 -12.20 -6.04 21.67
C ARG A 4 -11.72 -6.38 20.24
N TRP A 5 -11.26 -5.38 19.47
CA TRP A 5 -10.74 -5.61 18.10
C TRP A 5 -9.39 -4.95 17.78
N GLU A 6 -8.71 -4.32 18.75
CA GLU A 6 -7.29 -3.95 18.64
C GLU A 6 -6.38 -5.18 18.78
N ARG A 7 -6.62 -6.23 17.98
CA ARG A 7 -5.61 -7.26 17.78
C ARG A 7 -4.53 -6.66 16.89
N LEU A 8 -3.57 -6.02 17.54
CA LEU A 8 -2.20 -5.91 17.08
C LEU A 8 -1.82 -7.23 16.39
N LEU A 9 -1.68 -7.20 15.07
CA LEU A 9 -1.04 -8.27 14.29
C LEU A 9 0.49 -8.25 14.49
N CYS A 10 0.94 -7.93 15.71
CA CYS A 10 2.34 -7.78 16.08
C CYS A 10 2.65 -8.72 17.25
N ASN A 11 2.48 -10.02 17.03
CA ASN A 11 3.14 -11.00 17.88
C ASN A 11 4.43 -11.42 17.17
N GLU A 12 5.54 -10.87 17.68
CA GLU A 12 6.93 -11.28 17.49
C GLU A 12 7.43 -11.31 16.03
N GLN A 13 8.17 -10.25 15.66
CA GLN A 13 8.90 -10.03 14.39
C GLN A 13 8.05 -9.54 13.19
N CYS A 14 7.69 -8.25 13.17
CA CYS A 14 7.43 -7.54 11.92
C CYS A 14 8.78 -7.21 11.26
N GLU A 15 9.39 -8.22 10.64
CA GLU A 15 10.62 -8.06 9.85
C GLU A 15 10.27 -8.03 8.36
N LEU A 16 10.05 -6.84 7.81
CA LEU A 16 9.85 -6.67 6.37
C LEU A 16 11.17 -6.31 5.69
N VAL A 17 12.01 -7.32 5.45
CA VAL A 17 13.32 -7.11 4.81
C VAL A 17 13.17 -6.97 3.30
N GLY A 18 13.57 -5.82 2.75
CA GLY A 18 13.64 -5.62 1.31
C GLY A 18 12.33 -5.17 0.65
N ALA A 19 11.33 -4.79 1.44
CA ALA A 19 10.09 -4.16 1.00
C ALA A 19 9.72 -3.00 1.94
N PHE A 20 8.69 -2.23 1.58
CA PHE A 20 8.10 -1.21 2.45
C PHE A 20 6.58 -1.32 2.43
N ILE A 21 5.94 -0.77 3.46
CA ILE A 21 4.49 -0.54 3.48
C ILE A 21 4.22 0.91 3.88
N TRP A 22 3.35 1.59 3.15
CA TRP A 22 2.98 2.98 3.40
C TRP A 22 1.46 3.13 3.40
N ASP A 23 0.90 3.69 4.47
CA ASP A 23 -0.51 4.01 4.56
C ASP A 23 -0.80 5.30 3.78
N LEU A 24 -1.57 5.16 2.70
CA LEU A 24 -2.00 6.27 1.84
C LEU A 24 -3.17 7.05 2.46
N THR A 25 -3.84 6.52 3.48
CA THR A 25 -4.89 7.22 4.22
C THR A 25 -4.28 8.08 5.32
N ASP A 26 -3.32 7.53 6.08
CA ASP A 26 -2.59 8.16 7.18
C ASP A 26 -1.09 8.14 6.90
N THR A 27 -0.55 9.20 6.28
CA THR A 27 0.84 9.21 5.80
C THR A 27 1.90 9.19 6.91
N LEU A 28 1.51 9.29 8.18
CA LEU A 28 2.39 9.11 9.33
C LEU A 28 2.54 7.63 9.72
N ASN A 29 1.58 6.78 9.34
CA ASN A 29 1.59 5.33 9.56
C ASN A 29 2.33 4.63 8.41
N LYS A 30 3.63 4.40 8.58
CA LYS A 30 4.46 3.79 7.55
C LYS A 30 5.50 2.88 8.18
N GLU A 31 5.85 1.83 7.44
CA GLU A 31 6.93 0.91 7.76
C GLU A 31 7.99 1.11 6.68
N THR A 32 8.96 1.96 7.01
CA THR A 32 10.07 2.37 6.14
C THR A 32 11.42 1.90 6.63
N GLU A 33 11.52 1.53 7.91
CA GLU A 33 12.73 1.04 8.56
C GLU A 33 12.57 -0.40 9.04
N PHE A 34 13.71 -1.06 9.30
CA PHE A 34 13.73 -2.41 9.89
C PHE A 34 13.05 -2.41 11.26
N ASN A 35 12.14 -3.35 11.49
CA ASN A 35 11.39 -3.56 12.74
C ASN A 35 10.33 -2.50 13.07
N GLU A 36 9.96 -1.63 12.12
CA GLU A 36 8.75 -0.82 12.27
C GLU A 36 7.51 -1.70 12.04
N CYS A 37 6.49 -1.56 12.88
CA CYS A 37 5.23 -2.27 12.69
C CYS A 37 4.20 -1.31 12.08
N ILE A 38 3.54 -1.71 10.99
CA ILE A 38 2.36 -0.97 10.51
C ILE A 38 1.07 -1.46 11.16
N ALA A 39 0.27 -0.53 11.68
CA ALA A 39 -1.06 -0.84 12.16
C ALA A 39 -2.07 -0.87 11.00
N LEU A 40 -2.68 -2.04 10.75
CA LEU A 40 -3.78 -2.17 9.80
C LEU A 40 -5.08 -1.65 10.42
N LYS A 41 -5.70 -0.68 9.76
CA LYS A 41 -6.88 0.06 10.22
C LYS A 41 -8.01 -0.07 9.19
N GLU A 42 -9.22 -0.18 9.70
CA GLU A 42 -10.43 -0.30 8.88
C GLU A 42 -10.63 0.95 8.01
N GLY A 43 -10.91 0.76 6.72
CA GLY A 43 -11.05 1.84 5.73
C GLY A 43 -9.72 2.42 5.22
N HIS A 44 -8.57 1.89 5.65
CA HIS A 44 -7.27 2.39 5.22
C HIS A 44 -6.75 1.70 3.96
N ILE A 45 -5.89 2.42 3.24
CA ILE A 45 -5.32 2.03 1.97
C ILE A 45 -3.80 1.99 2.14
N TYR A 46 -3.19 0.87 1.77
CA TYR A 46 -1.77 0.61 1.94
C TYR A 46 -1.11 0.39 0.60
N HIS A 47 -0.05 1.12 0.32
CA HIS A 47 0.84 0.83 -0.80
C HIS A 47 2.05 0.06 -0.28
N PHE A 48 2.39 -1.04 -0.94
CA PHE A 48 3.54 -1.84 -0.60
C PHE A 48 4.25 -2.33 -1.85
N SER A 49 5.57 -2.43 -1.75
CA SER A 49 6.42 -2.86 -2.86
C SER A 49 7.81 -3.27 -2.36
N PRO A 50 8.54 -4.13 -3.10
CA PRO A 50 9.97 -4.32 -2.89
C PRO A 50 10.75 -2.99 -3.02
N ILE A 51 11.77 -2.78 -2.19
CA ILE A 51 12.57 -1.54 -2.21
C ILE A 51 13.44 -1.43 -3.47
N ARG A 52 13.84 -2.55 -4.10
CA ARG A 52 14.68 -2.54 -5.31
C ARG A 52 13.85 -2.14 -6.52
N GLU A 53 14.12 -0.97 -7.08
CA GLU A 53 13.25 -0.33 -8.10
C GLU A 53 12.97 -1.23 -9.31
N ASN A 54 13.97 -1.98 -9.78
CA ASN A 54 13.86 -2.89 -10.93
C ASN A 54 12.90 -4.07 -10.73
N TYR A 55 12.64 -4.47 -9.48
CA TYR A 55 11.70 -5.55 -9.11
C TYR A 55 10.48 -5.02 -8.34
N SER A 56 10.29 -3.70 -8.33
CA SER A 56 9.33 -3.03 -7.47
C SER A 56 7.92 -3.05 -8.07
N TYR A 57 7.31 -4.24 -8.05
CA TYR A 57 5.90 -4.43 -8.39
C TYR A 57 5.02 -3.83 -7.30
N SER A 58 4.54 -2.62 -7.56
CA SER A 58 3.74 -1.89 -6.59
C SER A 58 2.34 -2.48 -6.48
N SER A 59 1.90 -2.68 -5.25
CA SER A 59 0.58 -3.21 -4.94
C SER A 59 -0.13 -2.30 -3.96
N VAL A 60 -1.47 -2.27 -4.03
CA VAL A 60 -2.33 -1.55 -3.08
C VAL A 60 -3.22 -2.54 -2.36
N ALA A 61 -3.22 -2.51 -1.04
CA ALA A 61 -4.16 -3.24 -0.19
C ALA A 61 -5.17 -2.26 0.42
N ILE A 62 -6.42 -2.69 0.55
CA ILE A 62 -7.49 -1.92 1.18
C ILE A 62 -8.17 -2.82 2.20
N LEU A 63 -8.17 -2.41 3.46
CA LEU A 63 -8.93 -3.10 4.51
C LEU A 63 -10.33 -2.48 4.58
N ASN A 64 -11.35 -3.25 4.20
CA ASN A 64 -12.74 -2.82 4.21
C ASN A 64 -13.66 -3.93 4.75
N ASN A 65 -14.51 -3.60 5.72
CA ASN A 65 -15.39 -4.49 6.46
C ASN A 65 -14.67 -5.77 6.95
N GLY A 66 -13.49 -5.62 7.54
CA GLY A 66 -12.67 -6.74 8.02
C GLY A 66 -12.05 -7.62 6.93
N ASN A 67 -12.20 -7.25 5.64
CA ASN A 67 -11.62 -7.98 4.51
C ASN A 67 -10.52 -7.17 3.83
N VAL A 68 -9.43 -7.82 3.44
CA VAL A 68 -8.34 -7.19 2.69
C VAL A 68 -8.51 -7.45 1.19
N LYS A 69 -8.73 -6.39 0.42
CA LYS A 69 -8.68 -6.44 -1.05
C LYS A 69 -7.30 -5.98 -1.51
N ILE A 70 -6.62 -6.80 -2.31
CA ILE A 70 -5.30 -6.50 -2.86
C ILE A 70 -5.40 -6.31 -4.37
N PHE A 71 -4.81 -5.22 -4.86
CA PHE A 71 -4.58 -4.92 -6.27
C PHE A 71 -3.07 -4.99 -6.53
N LYS A 72 -2.64 -5.81 -7.47
CA LYS A 72 -1.23 -6.19 -7.65
C LYS A 72 -0.64 -5.57 -8.91
N ALA A 73 0.66 -5.29 -8.85
CA ALA A 73 1.48 -4.88 -9.99
C ALA A 73 0.88 -3.69 -10.78
N LEU A 74 0.40 -2.67 -10.06
CA LEU A 74 -0.26 -1.48 -10.62
C LEU A 74 0.63 -0.68 -11.58
N ASN A 75 1.96 -0.87 -11.51
CA ASN A 75 2.93 -0.26 -12.41
C ASN A 75 3.26 -1.12 -13.64
N CYS A 76 2.60 -2.26 -13.84
CA CYS A 76 2.79 -3.15 -14.98
C CYS A 76 1.45 -3.36 -15.75
N PRO A 77 1.14 -2.50 -16.75
CA PRO A 77 -0.18 -2.46 -17.40
C PRO A 77 -0.65 -3.76 -18.07
N GLN A 78 0.27 -4.66 -18.44
CA GLN A 78 -0.05 -5.92 -19.12
C GLN A 78 -0.21 -7.12 -18.18
N LYS A 79 0.13 -6.97 -16.89
CA LYS A 79 0.19 -8.09 -15.93
C LYS A 79 -0.59 -7.85 -14.64
N GLY A 80 -0.75 -6.59 -14.24
CA GLY A 80 -1.37 -6.22 -12.98
C GLY A 80 -2.82 -5.75 -13.12
N ASP A 81 -3.39 -5.43 -11.96
CA ASP A 81 -4.65 -4.71 -11.88
C ASP A 81 -4.48 -3.27 -12.41
N LYS A 82 -5.58 -2.69 -12.88
CA LYS A 82 -5.58 -1.31 -13.36
C LYS A 82 -5.78 -0.36 -12.20
N LEU A 83 -5.05 0.76 -12.21
CA LEU A 83 -5.22 1.82 -11.23
C LEU A 83 -6.67 2.34 -11.16
N ASP A 84 -7.36 2.40 -12.31
CA ASP A 84 -8.77 2.80 -12.38
C ASP A 84 -9.69 1.84 -11.61
N ASP A 85 -9.37 0.55 -11.54
CA ASP A 85 -10.13 -0.42 -10.75
C ASP A 85 -9.98 -0.17 -9.25
N VAL A 86 -8.79 0.26 -8.81
CA VAL A 86 -8.52 0.69 -7.43
C VAL A 86 -9.35 1.93 -7.10
N ILE A 87 -9.30 2.95 -7.95
CA ILE A 87 -10.02 4.22 -7.76
C ILE A 87 -11.53 3.99 -7.72
N ARG A 88 -12.04 3.14 -8.61
CA ARG A 88 -13.44 2.76 -8.64
C ARG A 88 -13.82 2.04 -7.35
N TYR A 89 -13.03 1.08 -6.89
CA TYR A 89 -13.29 0.39 -5.62
C TYR A 89 -13.36 1.35 -4.43
N ILE A 90 -12.44 2.32 -4.34
CA ILE A 90 -12.43 3.35 -3.30
C ILE A 90 -13.69 4.21 -3.36
N THR A 91 -14.06 4.63 -4.57
CA THR A 91 -15.24 5.46 -4.81
C THR A 91 -16.51 4.74 -4.42
N ASP A 92 -16.64 3.47 -4.77
CA ASP A 92 -17.87 2.70 -4.60
C ASP A 92 -18.00 2.10 -3.18
N SER A 93 -16.88 1.70 -2.57
CA SER A 93 -16.91 0.80 -1.40
C SER A 93 -16.47 1.43 -0.08
N LEU A 94 -15.75 2.56 -0.09
CA LEU A 94 -15.26 3.18 1.14
C LEU A 94 -16.14 4.37 1.55
N SER A 95 -16.49 4.46 2.83
CA SER A 95 -17.24 5.59 3.40
C SER A 95 -16.27 6.58 4.06
N VAL A 96 -15.46 7.28 3.26
CA VAL A 96 -14.50 8.29 3.73
C VAL A 96 -15.02 9.72 3.47
N PRO A 97 -14.89 10.67 4.42
CA PRO A 97 -15.44 12.02 4.29
C PRO A 97 -14.84 12.84 3.15
N ASP A 98 -13.54 12.68 2.87
CA ASP A 98 -12.85 13.30 1.73
C ASP A 98 -12.10 12.23 0.93
N LYS A 99 -12.71 11.84 -0.19
CA LYS A 99 -12.12 10.90 -1.14
C LYS A 99 -11.18 11.57 -2.12
N THR A 100 -11.26 12.88 -2.34
CA THR A 100 -10.50 13.55 -3.40
C THR A 100 -9.01 13.51 -3.10
N ALA A 101 -8.63 13.95 -1.90
CA ALA A 101 -7.24 13.92 -1.46
C ALA A 101 -6.71 12.46 -1.39
N LEU A 102 -7.54 11.52 -0.96
CA LEU A 102 -7.18 10.10 -0.92
C LEU A 102 -6.95 9.52 -2.32
N ILE A 103 -7.86 9.79 -3.26
CA ILE A 103 -7.75 9.35 -4.67
C ILE A 103 -6.51 9.95 -5.31
N ASP A 104 -6.18 11.23 -5.04
CA ASP A 104 -4.96 11.84 -5.55
C ASP A 104 -3.69 11.16 -4.99
N ARG A 105 -3.68 10.76 -3.72
CA ARG A 105 -2.58 9.97 -3.15
C ARG A 105 -2.49 8.59 -3.77
N VAL A 106 -3.63 7.92 -4.00
CA VAL A 106 -3.66 6.63 -4.70
C VAL A 106 -3.20 6.77 -6.15
N ARG A 107 -3.55 7.84 -6.86
CA ARG A 107 -3.05 8.10 -8.22
C ARG A 107 -1.54 8.27 -8.26
N ASN A 108 -0.99 8.87 -7.21
CA ASN A 108 0.43 9.13 -7.03
C ASN A 108 1.08 8.15 -6.05
N TYR A 109 0.58 6.91 -5.93
CA TYR A 109 1.00 5.96 -4.89
C TYR A 109 2.53 5.76 -4.85
N ARG A 110 3.21 5.85 -6.01
CA ARG A 110 4.67 5.70 -6.09
C ARG A 110 5.47 6.84 -5.44
N HIS A 111 4.86 7.98 -5.16
CA HIS A 111 5.50 9.03 -4.35
C HIS A 111 5.60 8.65 -2.87
N TYR A 112 4.83 7.63 -2.44
CA TYR A 112 4.75 7.15 -1.06
C TYR A 112 5.47 5.82 -0.92
N GLY A 113 6.80 5.85 -0.75
CA GLY A 113 7.60 4.64 -0.60
C GLY A 113 9.09 4.94 -0.59
N SER A 114 9.88 3.95 -0.16
CA SER A 114 11.34 4.02 -0.12
C SER A 114 11.92 3.09 -1.17
N TYR A 115 12.35 3.65 -2.30
CA TYR A 115 12.92 2.89 -3.41
C TYR A 115 14.42 3.10 -3.49
N LEU A 116 15.17 2.00 -3.48
CA LEU A 116 16.61 1.99 -3.77
C LEU A 116 16.83 1.98 -5.28
N ARG A 117 17.50 3.03 -5.76
CA ARG A 117 18.02 3.11 -7.12
C ARG A 117 19.38 2.41 -7.16
N ILE A 118 19.38 1.14 -7.53
CA ILE A 118 20.62 0.41 -7.79
C ILE A 118 20.85 0.49 -9.30
N ASP A 119 21.71 1.43 -9.71
CA ASP A 119 22.03 1.81 -11.10
C ASP A 119 20.89 2.50 -11.91
N PRO A 120 21.21 3.32 -12.93
CA PRO A 120 20.25 4.15 -13.67
C PRO A 120 19.35 3.36 -14.64
N GLN A 121 19.03 2.10 -14.35
CA GLN A 121 17.99 1.38 -15.09
C GLN A 121 16.64 2.03 -14.78
N SER A 122 16.22 2.91 -15.68
CA SER A 122 14.99 3.71 -15.61
C SER A 122 13.72 2.93 -15.96
N THR A 123 13.80 1.61 -16.18
CA THR A 123 12.68 0.81 -16.70
C THR A 123 12.34 -0.36 -15.78
N PHE A 124 11.06 -0.46 -15.44
CA PHE A 124 10.52 -1.58 -14.67
C PHE A 124 10.66 -2.87 -15.46
N ASN A 125 11.17 -3.91 -14.81
CA ASN A 125 11.21 -5.22 -15.41
C ASN A 125 9.85 -5.91 -15.29
N CYS A 126 8.87 -5.47 -16.08
CA CYS A 126 7.56 -6.13 -16.17
C CYS A 126 7.59 -7.40 -17.06
N LYS A 127 8.78 -7.98 -17.31
CA LYS A 127 8.95 -9.18 -18.16
C LYS A 127 8.38 -10.43 -17.53
#